data_AF-A0A662WF24-F1
#
_entry.id   AF-A0A662WF24-F1
#
_cell.length_a   1.000
_cell.length_b   1.000
_cell.length_c   1.000
_cell.angle_alpha   90.00
_cell.angle_beta   90.00
_cell.angle_gamma   90.00
#
_symmetry.space_group_name_H-M   'P 1'
#
loop_
_entity.id
_entity.type
_entity.pdbx_description
1 polymer ?
#
loop_
_entity_poly.entity_id
_entity_poly.type
_entity_poly.pdbx_seq_one_letter_code
_entity_poly.pdbx_strand_id
1 'polypeptide(L)'
;SLEHESPETPEQVSRTFLVGDGSNHWFDKSFQLIVAANGTGSVNFEHAWGDGVAVLRYLNEMYDDSIKYPVLTASSQAKPRELAWEISGETTQLLQGAKKTFDTWASRLLVACAETPVTRAVGKQYDIGTDGLMQMTIQLAHFKLHQKFVATYEAASTAAFKHGRTETVRSCTNEAAAFVHSMMNASTSDADKVQALRAAVTKHSELTKNGVMGQGFDRHLFGLRAMAELQGMDVPELFTLPAHQIMSKIILSTSTLSSPALEGGSFGPVNEECYGIGYGIEKEGSAFQLSSYRKDLPQLKELLVESIVDLERLLADTTPKK
;
A
#
# COMPACT_ATOMS: atom_id res chain seq x y z
N SER A 1 -11.61 -15.41 11.36
CA SER A 1 -11.68 -15.05 12.77
C SER A 1 -12.96 -14.29 13.04
N LEU A 2 -13.62 -14.57 14.16
CA LEU A 2 -14.70 -13.73 14.67
C LEU A 2 -14.08 -12.79 15.69
N GLU A 3 -13.94 -11.52 15.32
CA GLU A 3 -13.23 -10.52 16.10
C GLU A 3 -14.15 -9.91 17.15
N HIS A 4 -13.63 -9.71 18.36
CA HIS A 4 -14.42 -9.20 19.48
C HIS A 4 -14.61 -7.69 19.40
N GLU A 5 -13.68 -6.99 18.75
CA GLU A 5 -13.74 -5.55 18.57
C GLU A 5 -14.88 -5.13 17.63
N SER A 6 -15.38 -3.91 17.83
CA SER A 6 -16.33 -3.23 16.96
C SER A 6 -15.68 -1.92 16.50
N PRO A 7 -14.77 -1.97 15.51
CA PRO A 7 -14.05 -0.78 15.08
C PRO A 7 -15.01 0.22 14.41
N GLU A 8 -14.97 1.47 14.82
CA GLU A 8 -15.92 2.52 14.40
C GLU A 8 -15.29 3.53 13.42
N THR A 9 -13.98 3.75 13.50
CA THR A 9 -13.26 4.65 12.58
C THR A 9 -12.46 3.89 11.53
N PRO A 10 -12.17 4.49 10.35
CA PRO A 10 -11.30 3.87 9.36
C PRO A 10 -9.94 3.43 9.92
N GLU A 11 -9.34 4.20 10.83
CA GLU A 11 -8.08 3.83 11.48
C GLU A 11 -8.23 2.61 12.40
N GLN A 12 -9.33 2.53 13.15
CA GLN A 12 -9.62 1.37 13.98
C GLN A 12 -9.84 0.14 13.10
N VAL A 13 -10.63 0.26 12.02
CA VAL A 13 -10.85 -0.78 11.02
C VAL A 13 -9.52 -1.29 10.48
N SER A 14 -8.68 -0.40 9.95
CA SER A 14 -7.37 -0.76 9.40
C SER A 14 -6.48 -1.44 10.44
N ARG A 15 -6.42 -0.92 11.67
CA ARG A 15 -5.61 -1.51 12.75
C ARG A 15 -6.11 -2.90 13.17
N THR A 16 -7.41 -3.05 13.40
CA THR A 16 -8.02 -4.32 13.82
C THR A 16 -7.75 -5.41 12.79
N PHE A 17 -7.91 -5.13 11.49
CA PHE A 17 -7.69 -6.14 10.44
C PHE A 17 -6.22 -6.35 10.05
N LEU A 18 -5.34 -5.38 10.31
CA LEU A 18 -3.91 -5.50 10.03
C LEU A 18 -3.17 -6.32 11.09
N VAL A 19 -3.44 -6.07 12.38
CA VAL A 19 -2.69 -6.71 13.49
C VAL A 19 -3.57 -7.37 14.55
N GLY A 20 -4.79 -6.87 14.77
CA GLY A 20 -5.64 -7.28 15.89
C GLY A 20 -4.94 -7.12 17.25
N ASP A 21 -5.35 -7.94 18.22
CA ASP A 21 -4.74 -8.01 19.56
C ASP A 21 -3.63 -9.08 19.68
N GLY A 22 -3.37 -9.81 18.59
CA GLY A 22 -2.40 -10.89 18.50
C GLY A 22 -2.89 -12.25 19.06
N SER A 23 -4.15 -12.36 19.49
CA SER A 23 -4.69 -13.59 20.11
C SER A 23 -5.65 -14.38 19.21
N ASN A 24 -6.31 -13.71 18.26
CA ASN A 24 -7.38 -14.27 17.44
C ASN A 24 -6.99 -14.50 15.95
N HIS A 25 -5.68 -14.53 15.66
CA HIS A 25 -5.14 -14.65 14.32
C HIS A 25 -4.16 -15.83 14.19
N TRP A 26 -4.12 -16.41 13.01
CA TRP A 26 -3.17 -17.46 12.63
C TRP A 26 -2.49 -17.02 11.35
N PHE A 27 -1.51 -16.12 11.50
CA PHE A 27 -0.87 -15.42 10.38
C PHE A 27 -0.15 -16.34 9.38
N ASP A 28 0.16 -17.59 9.75
CA ASP A 28 0.74 -18.58 8.83
C ASP A 28 -0.27 -19.14 7.81
N LYS A 29 -1.57 -18.91 8.00
CA LYS A 29 -2.58 -19.31 7.00
C LYS A 29 -2.48 -18.38 5.79
N SER A 30 -2.67 -18.95 4.60
CA SER A 30 -2.65 -18.20 3.34
C SER A 30 -3.51 -16.95 3.41
N PHE A 31 -4.72 -17.07 3.95
CA PHE A 31 -5.55 -15.94 4.32
C PHE A 31 -6.48 -16.28 5.48
N GLN A 32 -7.02 -15.23 6.09
CA GLN A 32 -8.03 -15.26 7.11
C GLN A 32 -9.14 -14.27 6.76
N LEU A 33 -10.37 -14.76 6.59
CA LEU A 33 -11.55 -13.90 6.62
C LEU A 33 -11.83 -13.53 8.07
N ILE A 34 -11.81 -12.24 8.38
CA ILE A 34 -12.05 -11.69 9.71
C ILE A 34 -13.36 -10.91 9.67
N VAL A 35 -14.25 -11.18 10.63
CA VAL A 35 -15.52 -10.46 10.78
C VAL A 35 -15.57 -9.90 12.19
N ALA A 36 -15.65 -8.58 12.30
CA ALA A 36 -15.78 -7.85 13.55
C ALA A 36 -17.19 -7.96 14.14
N ALA A 37 -17.34 -7.67 15.44
CA ALA A 37 -18.60 -7.82 16.14
C ALA A 37 -19.72 -6.90 15.60
N ASN A 38 -19.35 -5.79 14.96
CA ASN A 38 -20.27 -4.90 14.25
C ASN A 38 -20.59 -5.33 12.81
N GLY A 39 -20.05 -6.46 12.35
CA GLY A 39 -20.28 -7.01 11.02
C GLY A 39 -19.29 -6.57 9.95
N THR A 40 -18.36 -5.65 10.25
CA THR A 40 -17.31 -5.25 9.30
C THR A 40 -16.42 -6.45 8.98
N GLY A 41 -16.17 -6.69 7.70
CA GLY A 41 -15.39 -7.84 7.21
C GLY A 41 -14.12 -7.42 6.49
N SER A 42 -13.04 -8.20 6.64
CA SER A 42 -11.81 -8.02 5.87
C SER A 42 -11.08 -9.34 5.67
N VAL A 43 -10.14 -9.36 4.73
CA VAL A 43 -9.22 -10.48 4.52
C VAL A 43 -7.80 -10.04 4.87
N ASN A 44 -7.23 -10.67 5.88
CA ASN A 44 -5.80 -10.62 6.16
C ASN A 44 -5.13 -11.80 5.45
N PHE A 45 -4.01 -11.60 4.77
CA PHE A 45 -3.36 -12.67 4.02
C PHE A 45 -1.84 -12.65 4.18
N GLU A 46 -1.27 -13.85 4.27
CA GLU A 46 0.17 -14.08 4.27
C GLU A 46 0.70 -13.84 2.84
N HIS A 47 1.82 -13.16 2.68
CA HIS A 47 2.24 -12.64 1.37
C HIS A 47 3.25 -13.55 0.64
N ALA A 48 3.87 -14.52 1.31
CA ALA A 48 4.88 -15.39 0.70
C ALA A 48 4.30 -16.27 -0.41
N TRP A 49 3.04 -16.71 -0.27
CA TRP A 49 2.40 -17.58 -1.26
C TRP A 49 1.92 -16.85 -2.54
N GLY A 50 1.77 -15.52 -2.55
CA GLY A 50 1.26 -14.80 -3.73
C GLY A 50 1.24 -13.26 -3.64
N ASP A 51 0.90 -12.59 -4.76
CA ASP A 51 1.01 -11.12 -4.92
C ASP A 51 -0.33 -10.37 -4.84
N GLY A 52 -1.30 -10.89 -4.10
CA GLY A 52 -2.58 -10.21 -3.89
C GLY A 52 -3.61 -10.29 -5.03
N VAL A 53 -3.21 -10.53 -6.29
CA VAL A 53 -4.17 -10.66 -7.43
C VAL A 53 -5.19 -11.78 -7.19
N ALA A 54 -4.75 -12.93 -6.67
CA ALA A 54 -5.64 -14.04 -6.33
C ALA A 54 -6.57 -13.69 -5.16
N VAL A 55 -6.06 -12.95 -4.16
CA VAL A 55 -6.84 -12.48 -3.00
C VAL A 55 -7.90 -11.48 -3.43
N LEU A 56 -7.55 -10.53 -4.30
CA LEU A 56 -8.48 -9.55 -4.86
C LEU A 56 -9.61 -10.24 -5.65
N ARG A 57 -9.26 -11.25 -6.47
CA ARG A 57 -10.27 -12.03 -7.19
C ARG A 57 -11.21 -12.75 -6.22
N TYR A 58 -10.65 -13.41 -5.19
CA TYR A 58 -11.44 -14.07 -4.15
C TYR A 58 -12.39 -13.10 -3.45
N LEU A 59 -11.90 -11.92 -3.05
CA LEU A 59 -12.68 -10.87 -2.39
C LEU A 59 -13.85 -10.39 -3.24
N ASN A 60 -13.60 -10.10 -4.52
CA ASN A 60 -14.64 -9.61 -5.43
C ASN A 60 -15.75 -10.65 -5.60
N GLU A 61 -15.40 -11.91 -5.88
CA GLU A 61 -16.38 -12.98 -6.08
C GLU A 61 -17.13 -13.30 -4.78
N MET A 62 -16.45 -13.31 -3.63
CA MET A 62 -17.08 -13.51 -2.33
C MET A 62 -18.06 -12.39 -2.00
N TYR A 63 -17.69 -11.13 -2.24
CA TYR A 63 -18.57 -9.98 -2.01
C TYR A 63 -19.80 -10.05 -2.91
N ASP A 64 -19.60 -10.23 -4.22
CA ASP A 64 -20.69 -10.34 -5.19
C ASP A 64 -21.65 -11.50 -4.87
N ASP A 65 -21.14 -12.65 -4.44
CA ASP A 65 -21.95 -13.79 -4.00
C ASP A 65 -22.76 -13.45 -2.75
N SER A 66 -22.11 -12.83 -1.75
CA SER A 66 -22.73 -12.49 -0.45
C SER A 66 -23.89 -11.50 -0.54
N ILE A 67 -23.89 -10.61 -1.53
CA ILE A 67 -24.98 -9.63 -1.74
C ILE A 67 -26.06 -10.17 -2.68
N LYS A 68 -25.73 -11.16 -3.51
CA LYS A 68 -26.63 -11.71 -4.53
C LYS A 68 -27.51 -12.83 -3.99
N TYR A 69 -26.98 -13.68 -3.12
CA TYR A 69 -27.67 -14.85 -2.62
C TYR A 69 -28.13 -14.68 -1.16
N PRO A 70 -29.27 -15.28 -0.79
CA PRO A 70 -29.77 -15.19 0.58
C PRO A 70 -28.84 -15.93 1.55
N VAL A 71 -28.77 -15.42 2.78
CA VAL A 71 -28.06 -16.09 3.88
C VAL A 71 -28.63 -17.49 4.08
N LEU A 72 -27.73 -18.48 4.08
CA LEU A 72 -28.11 -19.87 4.32
C LEU A 72 -28.61 -20.05 5.75
N THR A 73 -29.72 -20.77 5.91
CA THR A 73 -30.25 -21.11 7.23
C THR A 73 -29.30 -22.08 7.93
N ALA A 74 -28.90 -21.77 9.16
CA ALA A 74 -28.01 -22.63 9.93
C ALA A 74 -28.62 -24.03 10.12
N SER A 75 -27.90 -25.06 9.71
CA SER A 75 -28.27 -26.46 9.99
C SER A 75 -27.77 -26.84 11.38
N SER A 76 -28.68 -27.38 12.22
CA SER A 76 -28.34 -27.92 13.54
C SER A 76 -27.56 -29.24 13.48
N GLN A 77 -27.27 -29.77 12.29
CA GLN A 77 -26.55 -31.03 12.11
C GLN A 77 -25.03 -30.92 12.30
N ALA A 78 -24.44 -29.75 12.03
CA ALA A 78 -23.00 -29.56 12.17
C ALA A 78 -22.66 -29.19 13.62
N LYS A 79 -21.86 -30.02 14.29
CA LYS A 79 -21.29 -29.73 15.62
C LYS A 79 -19.80 -29.36 15.45
N PRO A 80 -19.42 -28.09 15.59
CA PRO A 80 -18.01 -27.70 15.56
C PRO A 80 -17.22 -28.49 16.61
N ARG A 81 -16.03 -28.96 16.23
CA ARG A 81 -15.10 -29.61 17.16
C ARG A 81 -14.10 -28.58 17.63
N GLU A 82 -14.06 -28.33 18.94
CA GLU A 82 -13.04 -27.52 19.57
C GLU A 82 -11.65 -28.17 19.36
N LEU A 83 -10.67 -27.35 18.97
CA LEU A 83 -9.27 -27.78 18.89
C LEU A 83 -8.60 -27.45 20.22
N ALA A 84 -8.30 -28.48 21.01
CA ALA A 84 -7.60 -28.36 22.28
C ALA A 84 -6.09 -28.57 22.10
N TRP A 85 -5.29 -27.87 22.91
CA TRP A 85 -3.83 -27.94 22.88
C TRP A 85 -3.32 -28.30 24.28
N GLU A 86 -2.37 -29.23 24.35
CA GLU A 86 -1.60 -29.46 25.58
C GLU A 86 -0.46 -28.43 25.64
N ILE A 87 -0.61 -27.45 26.53
CA ILE A 87 0.36 -26.36 26.68
C ILE A 87 1.31 -26.67 27.84
N SER A 88 2.58 -26.92 27.53
CA SER A 88 3.61 -27.15 28.53
C SER A 88 4.04 -25.84 29.21
N GLY A 89 4.80 -25.94 30.31
CA GLY A 89 5.42 -24.78 30.94
C GLY A 89 6.39 -24.03 30.00
N GLU A 90 7.11 -24.76 29.16
CA GLU A 90 7.99 -24.20 28.12
C GLU A 90 7.19 -23.44 27.06
N THR A 91 6.12 -24.05 26.52
CA THR A 91 5.25 -23.40 25.54
C THR A 91 4.58 -22.16 26.13
N THR A 92 4.18 -22.20 27.40
CA THR A 92 3.62 -21.03 28.10
C THR A 92 4.62 -19.86 28.13
N GLN A 93 5.88 -20.13 28.48
CA GLN A 93 6.92 -19.10 28.49
C GLN A 93 7.20 -18.54 27.09
N LEU A 94 7.22 -19.42 26.07
CA LEU A 94 7.37 -19.02 24.67
C LEU A 94 6.24 -18.06 24.25
N LEU A 95 4.98 -18.41 24.55
CA LEU A 95 3.81 -17.60 24.20
C LEU A 95 3.82 -16.24 24.92
N GLN A 96 4.24 -16.20 26.19
CA GLN A 96 4.40 -14.94 26.93
C GLN A 96 5.48 -14.05 26.28
N GLY A 97 6.60 -14.63 25.87
CA GLY A 97 7.66 -13.93 25.15
C GLY A 97 7.18 -13.39 23.80
N ALA A 98 6.47 -14.22 23.02
CA ALA A 98 5.88 -13.83 21.74
C ALA A 98 4.87 -12.70 21.90
N LYS A 99 3.98 -12.78 22.90
CA LYS A 99 3.00 -11.72 23.19
C LYS A 99 3.68 -10.40 23.56
N LYS A 100 4.72 -10.43 24.40
CA LYS A 100 5.49 -9.23 24.74
C LYS A 100 6.15 -8.58 23.52
N THR A 101 6.70 -9.39 22.62
CA THR A 101 7.27 -8.91 21.35
C THR A 101 6.20 -8.28 20.47
N PHE A 102 5.07 -8.96 20.29
CA PHE A 102 3.93 -8.45 19.54
C PHE A 102 3.43 -7.12 20.11
N ASP A 103 3.21 -7.02 21.41
CA ASP A 103 2.72 -5.81 22.08
C ASP A 103 3.69 -4.63 21.90
N THR A 104 5.00 -4.91 21.90
CA THR A 104 6.03 -3.90 21.66
C THR A 104 5.96 -3.35 20.22
N TRP A 105 5.73 -4.22 19.22
CA TRP A 105 5.58 -3.79 17.84
C TRP A 105 4.25 -3.07 17.60
N ALA A 106 3.15 -3.69 18.02
CA ALA A 106 1.80 -3.18 17.83
C ALA A 106 1.60 -1.81 18.49
N SER A 107 2.15 -1.58 19.69
CA SER A 107 2.05 -0.29 20.38
C SER A 107 2.81 0.85 19.69
N ARG A 108 3.85 0.53 18.91
CA ARG A 108 4.64 1.52 18.14
C ARG A 108 4.06 1.79 16.76
N LEU A 109 3.28 0.86 16.21
CA LEU A 109 2.69 1.00 14.88
C LEU A 109 1.58 2.06 14.92
N LEU A 110 1.80 3.14 14.19
CA LEU A 110 0.77 4.14 13.90
C LEU A 110 0.02 3.75 12.64
N VAL A 111 -1.29 3.93 12.67
CA VAL A 111 -2.21 3.74 11.55
C VAL A 111 -3.00 5.03 11.40
N ALA A 112 -3.19 5.48 10.16
CA ALA A 112 -3.92 6.70 9.86
C ALA A 112 -4.66 6.55 8.52
N CYS A 113 -5.82 7.18 8.38
CA CYS A 113 -6.60 7.14 7.15
C CYS A 113 -6.90 8.56 6.70
N ALA A 114 -6.68 8.85 5.42
CA ALA A 114 -7.06 10.12 4.80
C ALA A 114 -8.04 9.84 3.68
N GLU A 115 -9.17 10.52 3.69
CA GLU A 115 -10.16 10.53 2.61
C GLU A 115 -10.26 11.93 2.02
N THR A 116 -10.49 12.01 0.72
CA THR A 116 -10.62 13.28 0.01
C THR A 116 -11.76 13.21 -1.00
N PRO A 117 -12.40 14.36 -1.30
CA PRO A 117 -13.47 14.41 -2.30
C PRO A 117 -12.96 14.28 -3.74
N VAL A 118 -11.63 14.22 -3.96
CA VAL A 118 -11.06 14.09 -5.30
C VAL A 118 -11.37 12.69 -5.84
N THR A 119 -12.14 12.62 -6.91
CA THR A 119 -12.63 11.36 -7.49
C THR A 119 -11.86 10.98 -8.74
N ARG A 120 -12.03 9.73 -9.21
CA ARG A 120 -11.45 9.23 -10.47
C ARG A 120 -11.89 10.06 -11.69
N ALA A 121 -12.94 10.87 -11.59
CA ALA A 121 -13.37 11.77 -12.65
C ALA A 121 -12.26 12.73 -13.11
N VAL A 122 -11.35 13.13 -12.21
CA VAL A 122 -10.21 14.01 -12.56
C VAL A 122 -9.41 13.50 -13.75
N GLY A 123 -9.26 12.17 -13.87
CA GLY A 123 -8.49 11.58 -14.95
C GLY A 123 -9.10 11.85 -16.32
N LYS A 124 -10.42 11.72 -16.44
CA LYS A 124 -11.14 12.03 -17.69
C LYS A 124 -11.34 13.53 -17.88
N GLN A 125 -11.61 14.26 -16.79
CA GLN A 125 -11.89 15.69 -16.84
C GLN A 125 -10.67 16.51 -17.29
N TYR A 126 -9.49 16.12 -16.84
CA TYR A 126 -8.24 16.85 -17.09
C TYR A 126 -7.23 16.07 -17.95
N ASP A 127 -7.64 14.94 -18.53
CA ASP A 127 -6.79 14.07 -19.35
C ASP A 127 -5.45 13.73 -18.67
N ILE A 128 -5.53 13.08 -17.50
CA ILE A 128 -4.37 12.75 -16.67
C ILE A 128 -4.50 11.34 -16.08
N GLY A 129 -3.39 10.60 -16.03
CA GLY A 129 -3.36 9.27 -15.41
C GLY A 129 -3.58 9.37 -13.89
N THR A 130 -4.63 8.74 -13.38
CA THR A 130 -5.00 8.88 -11.96
C THR A 130 -4.01 8.22 -11.00
N ASP A 131 -3.41 7.10 -11.40
CA ASP A 131 -2.39 6.42 -10.60
C ASP A 131 -1.12 7.27 -10.47
N GLY A 132 -0.62 7.81 -11.58
CA GLY A 132 0.48 8.77 -11.58
C GLY A 132 0.17 10.04 -10.78
N LEU A 133 -1.07 10.54 -10.84
CA LEU A 133 -1.50 11.68 -10.01
C LEU A 133 -1.42 11.37 -8.50
N MET A 134 -1.86 10.18 -8.08
CA MET A 134 -1.76 9.72 -6.69
C MET A 134 -0.28 9.59 -6.26
N GLN A 135 0.57 9.04 -7.12
CA GLN A 135 2.00 8.91 -6.84
C GLN A 135 2.68 10.29 -6.74
N MET A 136 2.34 11.24 -7.61
CA MET A 136 2.87 12.61 -7.54
C MET A 136 2.37 13.36 -6.30
N THR A 137 1.13 13.09 -5.87
CA THR A 137 0.61 13.57 -4.59
C THR A 137 1.49 13.08 -3.43
N ILE A 138 1.81 11.79 -3.40
CA ILE A 138 2.66 11.18 -2.37
C ILE A 138 4.07 11.80 -2.37
N GLN A 139 4.68 11.99 -3.55
CA GLN A 139 5.99 12.65 -3.67
C GLN A 139 5.96 14.09 -3.15
N LEU A 140 4.93 14.86 -3.51
CA LEU A 140 4.78 16.25 -3.07
C LEU A 140 4.55 16.34 -1.56
N ALA A 141 3.66 15.54 -1.00
CA ALA A 141 3.36 15.52 0.44
C ALA A 141 4.60 15.16 1.27
N HIS A 142 5.34 14.13 0.85
CA HIS A 142 6.58 13.75 1.52
C HIS A 142 7.62 14.87 1.44
N PHE A 143 7.79 15.51 0.27
CA PHE A 143 8.76 16.59 0.12
C PHE A 143 8.36 17.84 0.93
N LYS A 144 7.07 18.22 0.97
CA LYS A 144 6.58 19.31 1.84
C LYS A 144 7.00 19.08 3.29
N LEU A 145 6.90 17.84 3.78
CA LEU A 145 7.25 17.48 5.16
C LEU A 145 8.76 17.40 5.42
N HIS A 146 9.50 16.71 4.54
CA HIS A 146 10.88 16.29 4.82
C HIS A 146 11.94 17.06 4.04
N GLN A 147 11.55 17.82 3.01
CA GLN A 147 12.43 18.53 2.09
C GLN A 147 13.48 17.62 1.43
N LYS A 148 13.12 16.35 1.20
CA LYS A 148 13.99 15.31 0.66
C LYS A 148 13.22 14.36 -0.26
N PHE A 149 13.89 13.93 -1.32
CA PHE A 149 13.48 12.80 -2.14
C PHE A 149 14.04 11.50 -1.56
N VAL A 150 13.27 10.43 -1.68
CA VAL A 150 13.58 9.14 -1.04
C VAL A 150 13.23 7.98 -1.96
N ALA A 151 13.86 6.82 -1.71
CA ALA A 151 13.54 5.61 -2.45
C ALA A 151 12.06 5.25 -2.24
N THR A 152 11.33 5.25 -3.35
CA THR A 152 9.90 4.95 -3.42
C THR A 152 9.72 3.63 -4.16
N TYR A 153 8.85 2.78 -3.63
CA TYR A 153 8.44 1.51 -4.20
C TYR A 153 6.96 1.55 -4.53
N GLU A 154 6.60 1.04 -5.69
CA GLU A 154 5.24 0.74 -6.10
C GLU A 154 5.23 -0.62 -6.80
N ALA A 155 4.26 -1.47 -6.48
CA ALA A 155 4.18 -2.80 -7.06
C ALA A 155 3.56 -2.77 -8.46
N ALA A 156 4.22 -3.38 -9.45
CA ALA A 156 3.64 -3.70 -10.75
C ALA A 156 3.50 -5.21 -10.92
N SER A 157 2.31 -5.69 -11.26
CA SER A 157 2.11 -7.13 -11.50
C SER A 157 2.74 -7.57 -12.83
N THR A 158 3.50 -8.67 -12.79
CA THR A 158 4.02 -9.34 -13.99
C THR A 158 3.27 -10.63 -14.31
N ALA A 159 2.05 -10.80 -13.77
CA ALA A 159 1.24 -12.01 -13.92
C ALA A 159 0.86 -12.37 -15.38
N ALA A 160 1.11 -11.47 -16.34
CA ALA A 160 1.02 -11.76 -17.77
C ALA A 160 2.07 -12.79 -18.25
N PHE A 161 3.17 -12.96 -17.51
CA PHE A 161 4.20 -13.94 -17.80
C PHE A 161 3.99 -15.22 -16.99
N LYS A 162 4.48 -16.37 -17.51
CA LYS A 162 4.41 -17.65 -16.80
C LYS A 162 5.16 -17.56 -15.47
N HIS A 163 4.46 -17.85 -14.37
CA HIS A 163 4.96 -17.70 -12.99
C HIS A 163 5.40 -16.26 -12.66
N GLY A 164 4.84 -15.27 -13.36
CA GLY A 164 5.03 -13.87 -13.03
C GLY A 164 4.64 -13.56 -11.59
N ARG A 165 5.38 -12.65 -10.99
CA ARG A 165 5.19 -12.15 -9.63
C ARG A 165 4.92 -10.65 -9.69
N THR A 166 5.85 -9.86 -9.19
CA THR A 166 5.85 -8.39 -9.24
C THR A 166 7.18 -7.86 -9.76
N GLU A 167 7.15 -6.67 -10.34
CA GLU A 167 8.28 -5.77 -10.55
C GLU A 167 8.06 -4.48 -9.75
N THR A 168 9.10 -3.67 -9.56
CA THR A 168 9.05 -2.36 -8.91
C THR A 168 8.88 -1.25 -9.95
N VAL A 169 7.90 -0.37 -9.73
CA VAL A 169 7.85 0.96 -10.32
C VAL A 169 8.51 1.93 -9.33
N ARG A 170 9.51 2.67 -9.79
CA ARG A 170 10.25 3.66 -9.00
C ARG A 170 9.67 5.04 -9.23
N SER A 171 8.66 5.41 -8.45
CA SER A 171 7.83 6.61 -8.69
C SER A 171 8.54 7.94 -8.41
N CYS A 172 9.66 7.93 -7.68
CA CYS A 172 10.54 9.10 -7.50
C CYS A 172 11.50 9.24 -8.69
N THR A 173 11.01 9.82 -9.79
CA THR A 173 11.79 10.09 -11.01
C THR A 173 12.36 11.52 -11.02
N ASN A 174 13.22 11.83 -11.99
CA ASN A 174 13.70 13.20 -12.20
C ASN A 174 12.55 14.15 -12.56
N GLU A 175 11.56 13.67 -13.31
CA GLU A 175 10.36 14.40 -13.68
C GLU A 175 9.47 14.65 -12.45
N ALA A 176 9.34 13.65 -11.56
CA ALA A 176 8.67 13.83 -10.27
C ALA A 176 9.37 14.88 -9.41
N ALA A 177 10.70 14.85 -9.35
CA ALA A 177 11.47 15.84 -8.61
C ALA A 177 11.33 17.26 -9.20
N ALA A 178 11.37 17.38 -10.54
CA ALA A 178 11.15 18.64 -11.23
C ALA A 178 9.74 19.20 -10.97
N PHE A 179 8.71 18.35 -11.03
CA PHE A 179 7.34 18.70 -10.66
C PHE A 179 7.25 19.19 -9.21
N VAL A 180 7.78 18.43 -8.25
CA VAL A 180 7.75 18.81 -6.84
C VAL A 180 8.46 20.14 -6.62
N HIS A 181 9.65 20.35 -7.19
CA HIS A 181 10.33 21.64 -7.10
C HIS A 181 9.54 22.78 -7.74
N SER A 182 8.84 22.53 -8.85
CA SER A 182 7.98 23.53 -9.50
C SER A 182 6.83 23.97 -8.57
N MET A 183 6.23 23.01 -7.85
CA MET A 183 5.16 23.26 -6.87
C MET A 183 5.65 24.00 -5.63
N MET A 184 6.89 23.74 -5.20
CA MET A 184 7.50 24.39 -4.03
C MET A 184 8.02 25.81 -4.33
N ASN A 185 8.08 26.22 -5.60
CA ASN A 185 8.56 27.53 -6.00
C ASN A 185 7.40 28.47 -6.34
N ALA A 186 7.20 29.49 -5.49
CA ALA A 186 6.15 30.49 -5.65
C ALA A 186 6.25 31.33 -6.94
N SER A 187 7.44 31.41 -7.54
CA SER A 187 7.67 32.14 -8.80
C SER A 187 7.31 31.34 -10.06
N THR A 188 7.06 30.03 -9.93
CA THR A 188 6.66 29.19 -11.06
C THR A 188 5.21 29.46 -11.42
N SER A 189 4.93 29.67 -12.71
CA SER A 189 3.56 29.85 -13.18
C SER A 189 2.73 28.57 -13.04
N ASP A 190 1.42 28.69 -12.90
CA ASP A 190 0.54 27.51 -12.79
C ASP A 190 0.56 26.66 -14.06
N ALA A 191 0.74 27.29 -15.23
CA ALA A 191 0.93 26.58 -16.50
C ALA A 191 2.19 25.69 -16.48
N ASP A 192 3.31 26.22 -15.98
CA ASP A 192 4.56 25.47 -15.89
C ASP A 192 4.47 24.34 -14.86
N LYS A 193 3.79 24.57 -13.72
CA LYS A 193 3.53 23.52 -12.71
C LYS A 193 2.72 22.37 -13.30
N VAL A 194 1.69 22.68 -14.10
CA VAL A 194 0.86 21.66 -14.76
C VAL A 194 1.64 20.92 -15.84
N GLN A 195 2.46 21.62 -16.61
CA GLN A 195 3.35 20.98 -17.58
C GLN A 195 4.31 20.01 -16.89
N ALA A 196 4.92 20.40 -15.77
CA ALA A 196 5.80 19.54 -14.99
C ALA A 196 5.05 18.34 -14.39
N LEU A 197 3.85 18.55 -13.84
CA LEU A 197 2.98 17.47 -13.35
C LEU A 197 2.66 16.46 -14.46
N ARG A 198 2.25 16.93 -15.65
CA ARG A 198 1.94 16.06 -16.80
C ARG A 198 3.17 15.28 -17.27
N ALA A 199 4.35 15.89 -17.28
CA ALA A 199 5.59 15.20 -17.61
C ALA A 199 5.89 14.08 -16.60
N ALA A 200 5.73 14.35 -15.30
CA ALA A 200 5.94 13.38 -14.25
C ALA A 200 4.94 12.21 -14.31
N VAL A 201 3.65 12.49 -14.52
CA VAL A 201 2.62 11.46 -14.69
C VAL A 201 2.84 10.64 -15.97
N THR A 202 3.30 11.27 -17.05
CA THR A 202 3.65 10.56 -18.30
C THR A 202 4.82 9.61 -18.07
N LYS A 203 5.87 10.06 -17.37
CA LYS A 203 7.01 9.21 -17.05
C LYS A 203 6.62 8.06 -16.14
N HIS A 204 5.82 8.31 -15.12
CA HIS A 204 5.26 7.27 -14.26
C HIS A 204 4.49 6.22 -15.08
N SER A 205 3.62 6.66 -15.99
CA SER A 205 2.86 5.76 -16.88
C SER A 205 3.77 4.91 -17.79
N GLU A 206 4.90 5.46 -18.26
CA GLU A 206 5.92 4.72 -19.00
C GLU A 206 6.57 3.64 -18.12
N LEU A 207 6.97 4.00 -16.90
CA LEU A 207 7.58 3.06 -15.95
C LEU A 207 6.61 1.95 -15.53
N THR A 208 5.33 2.26 -15.33
CA THR A 208 4.30 1.26 -15.06
C THR A 208 4.16 0.28 -16.22
N LYS A 209 4.12 0.76 -17.47
CA LYS A 209 4.12 -0.12 -18.66
C LYS A 209 5.36 -1.01 -18.73
N ASN A 210 6.54 -0.45 -18.45
CA ASN A 210 7.78 -1.21 -18.41
C ASN A 210 7.74 -2.27 -17.30
N GLY A 211 7.29 -1.91 -16.10
CA GLY A 211 7.18 -2.81 -14.95
C GLY A 211 6.27 -4.01 -15.22
N VAL A 212 5.06 -3.78 -15.74
CA VAL A 212 4.12 -4.87 -16.05
C VAL A 212 4.63 -5.77 -17.19
N MET A 213 5.49 -5.24 -18.08
CA MET A 213 6.16 -5.98 -19.14
C MET A 213 7.52 -6.60 -18.70
N GLY A 214 7.84 -6.57 -17.40
CA GLY A 214 9.09 -7.15 -16.88
C GLY A 214 10.36 -6.42 -17.32
N GLN A 215 10.24 -5.14 -17.70
CA GLN A 215 11.34 -4.26 -18.12
C GLN A 215 11.78 -3.29 -17.00
N GLY A 216 11.35 -3.54 -15.77
CA GLY A 216 11.95 -2.90 -14.60
C GLY A 216 13.35 -3.47 -14.32
N PHE A 217 14.12 -2.79 -13.47
CA PHE A 217 15.49 -3.21 -13.17
C PHE A 217 15.61 -3.91 -11.82
N ASP A 218 14.69 -3.69 -10.88
CA ASP A 218 14.81 -4.15 -9.49
C ASP A 218 14.88 -5.68 -9.41
N ARG A 219 13.97 -6.40 -10.08
CA ARG A 219 14.02 -7.89 -10.08
C ARG A 219 15.23 -8.42 -10.82
N HIS A 220 15.67 -7.75 -11.88
CA HIS A 220 16.86 -8.15 -12.62
C HIS A 220 18.12 -8.03 -11.73
N LEU A 221 18.31 -6.89 -11.06
CA LEU A 221 19.43 -6.70 -10.13
C LEU A 221 19.38 -7.68 -8.96
N PHE A 222 18.19 -7.92 -8.40
CA PHE A 222 18.00 -8.97 -7.38
C PHE A 222 18.43 -10.34 -7.90
N GLY A 223 17.99 -10.73 -9.10
CA GLY A 223 18.36 -12.00 -9.72
C GLY A 223 19.87 -12.15 -9.91
N LEU A 224 20.56 -11.12 -10.41
CA LEU A 224 22.01 -11.12 -10.58
C LEU A 224 22.74 -11.31 -9.23
N ARG A 225 22.29 -10.62 -8.18
CA ARG A 225 22.85 -10.77 -6.83
C ARG A 225 22.64 -12.18 -6.29
N ALA A 226 21.40 -12.67 -6.34
CA ALA A 226 21.06 -14.00 -5.84
C ALA A 226 21.84 -15.10 -6.57
N MET A 227 22.07 -14.95 -7.88
CA MET A 227 22.89 -15.89 -8.65
C MET A 227 24.35 -15.87 -8.20
N ALA A 228 24.95 -14.70 -7.96
CA ALA A 228 26.32 -14.62 -7.44
C ALA A 228 26.43 -15.33 -6.07
N GLU A 229 25.48 -15.08 -5.17
CA GLU A 229 25.43 -15.72 -3.84
C GLU A 229 25.27 -17.24 -3.94
N LEU A 230 24.38 -17.74 -4.80
CA LEU A 230 24.17 -19.18 -5.01
C LEU A 230 25.38 -19.89 -5.62
N GLN A 231 26.17 -19.18 -6.43
CA GLN A 231 27.39 -19.71 -7.04
C GLN A 231 28.61 -19.56 -6.11
N GLY A 232 28.46 -18.99 -4.91
CA GLY A 232 29.57 -18.72 -4.00
C GLY A 232 30.58 -17.71 -4.56
N MET A 233 30.13 -16.83 -5.46
CA MET A 233 30.94 -15.75 -6.00
C MET A 233 30.94 -14.55 -5.06
N ASP A 234 31.99 -13.74 -5.13
CA ASP A 234 31.98 -12.43 -4.49
C ASP A 234 30.83 -11.59 -5.06
N VAL A 235 30.06 -10.97 -4.16
CA VAL A 235 28.95 -10.09 -4.56
C VAL A 235 29.54 -8.88 -5.30
N PRO A 236 29.06 -8.55 -6.52
CA PRO A 236 29.56 -7.40 -7.27
C PRO A 236 29.51 -6.10 -6.48
N GLU A 237 30.54 -5.26 -6.65
CA GLU A 237 30.70 -3.98 -5.92
C GLU A 237 29.45 -3.08 -6.00
N LEU A 238 28.72 -3.12 -7.12
CA LEU A 238 27.44 -2.41 -7.29
C LEU A 238 26.52 -2.54 -6.08
N PHE A 239 26.41 -3.73 -5.48
CA PHE A 239 25.49 -4.01 -4.37
C PHE A 239 25.99 -3.52 -3.00
N THR A 240 27.28 -3.18 -2.89
CA THR A 240 27.88 -2.63 -1.67
C THR A 240 28.02 -1.10 -1.71
N LEU A 241 27.85 -0.48 -2.88
CA LEU A 241 27.88 0.97 -3.04
C LEU A 241 26.82 1.67 -2.16
N PRO A 242 27.13 2.86 -1.60
CA PRO A 242 26.15 3.66 -0.84
C PRO A 242 24.87 3.96 -1.62
N ALA A 243 24.98 4.16 -2.95
CA ALA A 243 23.83 4.41 -3.81
C ALA A 243 22.85 3.22 -3.82
N HIS A 244 23.36 1.99 -3.85
CA HIS A 244 22.52 0.79 -3.78
C HIS A 244 21.84 0.66 -2.42
N GLN A 245 22.52 1.01 -1.33
CA GLN A 245 21.92 1.02 0.02
C GLN A 245 20.77 2.05 0.11
N ILE A 246 20.95 3.25 -0.44
CA ILE A 246 19.91 4.28 -0.51
C ILE A 246 18.71 3.79 -1.33
N MET A 247 18.98 3.23 -2.52
CA MET A 247 17.94 2.69 -3.41
C MET A 247 17.15 1.53 -2.78
N SER A 248 17.82 0.67 -2.02
CA SER A 248 17.24 -0.52 -1.39
C SER A 248 16.42 -0.18 -0.14
N LYS A 249 16.74 0.93 0.54
CA LYS A 249 16.01 1.38 1.73
C LYS A 249 14.76 2.14 1.34
N ILE A 250 13.67 1.42 1.10
CA ILE A 250 12.37 1.99 0.76
C ILE A 250 11.80 2.81 1.92
N ILE A 251 11.61 4.11 1.70
CA ILE A 251 10.99 5.02 2.68
C ILE A 251 9.51 5.22 2.37
N LEU A 252 9.13 5.23 1.09
CA LEU A 252 7.74 5.29 0.65
C LEU A 252 7.41 3.96 -0.01
N SER A 253 6.74 3.06 0.71
CA SER A 253 6.24 1.80 0.17
C SER A 253 4.77 1.98 -0.17
N THR A 254 4.43 1.86 -1.45
CA THR A 254 3.09 2.18 -1.95
C THR A 254 2.48 0.99 -2.66
N SER A 255 1.16 0.85 -2.55
CA SER A 255 0.39 -0.15 -3.28
C SER A 255 -1.01 0.38 -3.55
N THR A 256 -1.54 0.08 -4.73
CA THR A 256 -2.93 0.36 -5.06
C THR A 256 -3.71 -0.93 -5.27
N LEU A 257 -4.92 -0.94 -4.73
CA LEU A 257 -5.91 -1.99 -4.90
C LEU A 257 -7.24 -1.27 -5.15
N SER A 258 -7.78 -1.45 -6.34
CA SER A 258 -9.05 -0.84 -6.75
C SER A 258 -10.06 -1.95 -7.00
N SER A 259 -11.17 -1.88 -6.28
CA SER A 259 -12.33 -2.73 -6.51
C SER A 259 -13.57 -2.07 -5.90
N PRO A 260 -14.75 -2.18 -6.55
CA PRO A 260 -16.01 -1.77 -5.92
C PRO A 260 -16.36 -2.59 -4.67
N ALA A 261 -15.74 -3.76 -4.49
CA ALA A 261 -15.92 -4.62 -3.33
C ALA A 261 -14.96 -4.28 -2.16
N LEU A 262 -14.14 -3.23 -2.29
CA LEU A 262 -13.15 -2.85 -1.28
C LEU A 262 -13.31 -1.39 -0.87
N GLU A 263 -13.37 -1.17 0.44
CA GLU A 263 -13.26 0.16 1.03
C GLU A 263 -11.80 0.63 1.13
N GLY A 264 -10.85 -0.31 1.20
CA GLY A 264 -9.43 -0.02 1.23
C GLY A 264 -8.56 -1.24 1.52
N GLY A 265 -7.27 -1.00 1.64
CA GLY A 265 -6.28 -2.01 2.03
C GLY A 265 -5.08 -1.35 2.68
N SER A 266 -4.54 -1.98 3.71
CA SER A 266 -3.39 -1.49 4.47
C SER A 266 -2.35 -2.59 4.64
N PHE A 267 -1.10 -2.20 4.77
CA PHE A 267 0.03 -3.09 5.07
C PHE A 267 1.00 -2.35 5.99
N GLY A 268 1.81 -3.07 6.76
CA GLY A 268 2.82 -2.47 7.64
C GLY A 268 4.02 -1.88 6.89
N PRO A 269 4.78 -0.96 7.51
CA PRO A 269 6.00 -0.40 6.92
C PRO A 269 7.11 -1.47 6.81
N VAL A 270 7.94 -1.41 5.78
CA VAL A 270 8.99 -2.42 5.53
C VAL A 270 10.29 -2.18 6.32
N ASN A 271 10.38 -1.06 7.04
CA ASN A 271 11.44 -0.72 7.99
C ASN A 271 10.97 0.42 8.93
N GLU A 272 11.78 0.78 9.94
CA GLU A 272 11.40 1.79 10.94
C GLU A 272 11.19 3.21 10.40
N GLU A 273 11.78 3.54 9.25
CA GLU A 273 11.68 4.87 8.63
C GLU A 273 10.67 4.89 7.47
N CYS A 274 9.96 3.79 7.23
CA CYS A 274 9.07 3.64 6.10
C CYS A 274 7.64 4.12 6.42
N TYR A 275 6.99 4.70 5.41
CA TYR A 275 5.54 4.85 5.33
C TYR A 275 4.99 3.77 4.42
N GLY A 276 4.11 2.91 4.95
CA GLY A 276 3.26 2.03 4.16
C GLY A 276 2.02 2.81 3.73
N ILE A 277 1.79 2.91 2.42
CA ILE A 277 0.73 3.74 1.83
C ILE A 277 -0.08 2.87 0.87
N GLY A 278 -1.20 2.34 1.35
CA GLY A 278 -2.27 1.85 0.48
C GLY A 278 -3.05 3.04 -0.07
N TYR A 279 -3.37 3.07 -1.36
CA TYR A 279 -4.15 4.17 -1.92
C TYR A 279 -5.12 3.74 -3.02
N GLY A 280 -6.18 4.51 -3.17
CA GLY A 280 -7.22 4.32 -4.17
C GLY A 280 -7.88 5.64 -4.56
N ILE A 281 -8.37 5.69 -5.80
CA ILE A 281 -9.15 6.81 -6.32
C ILE A 281 -10.33 6.24 -7.11
N GLU A 282 -11.53 6.45 -6.58
CA GLU A 282 -12.78 5.84 -7.02
C GLU A 282 -13.83 6.90 -7.35
N LYS A 283 -15.08 6.49 -7.55
CA LYS A 283 -16.15 7.40 -7.96
C LYS A 283 -16.59 8.33 -6.83
N GLU A 284 -16.49 7.85 -5.60
CA GLU A 284 -16.96 8.51 -4.39
C GLU A 284 -15.89 9.43 -3.78
N GLY A 285 -14.62 9.19 -4.08
CA GLY A 285 -13.49 9.95 -3.55
C GLY A 285 -12.17 9.21 -3.75
N SER A 286 -11.14 9.69 -3.07
CA SER A 286 -9.85 9.02 -2.98
C SER A 286 -9.46 8.84 -1.52
N ALA A 287 -8.64 7.82 -1.27
CA ALA A 287 -8.22 7.48 0.07
C ALA A 287 -6.75 7.07 0.12
N PHE A 288 -6.13 7.33 1.28
CA PHE A 288 -4.82 6.85 1.68
C PHE A 288 -4.95 6.11 3.00
N GLN A 289 -4.55 4.84 3.00
CA GLN A 289 -4.47 3.95 4.15
C GLN A 289 -3.01 3.86 4.57
N LEU A 290 -2.68 4.47 5.71
CA LEU A 290 -1.31 4.75 6.11
C LEU A 290 -0.91 3.91 7.32
N SER A 291 0.32 3.41 7.29
CA SER A 291 0.97 2.81 8.46
C SER A 291 2.43 3.25 8.56
N SER A 292 2.93 3.45 9.78
CA SER A 292 4.33 3.77 10.01
C SER A 292 4.75 3.58 11.46
N TYR A 293 6.05 3.43 11.69
CA TYR A 293 6.64 3.59 13.03
C TYR A 293 7.08 5.03 13.31
N ARG A 294 6.94 5.93 12.33
CA ARG A 294 7.36 7.33 12.47
C ARG A 294 6.27 8.19 13.09
N LYS A 295 6.65 9.02 14.06
CA LYS A 295 5.73 9.89 14.82
C LYS A 295 5.11 11.03 14.01
N ASP A 296 5.65 11.30 12.82
CA ASP A 296 5.20 12.34 11.89
C ASP A 296 4.17 11.84 10.86
N LEU A 297 3.65 10.62 11.02
CA LEU A 297 2.56 10.06 10.21
C LEU A 297 1.32 10.98 10.14
N PRO A 298 0.85 11.60 11.24
CA PRO A 298 -0.30 12.51 11.18
C PRO A 298 -0.06 13.74 10.28
N GLN A 299 1.14 14.29 10.28
CA GLN A 299 1.51 15.43 9.44
C GLN A 299 1.57 15.02 7.96
N LEU A 300 2.12 13.83 7.66
CA LEU A 300 2.10 13.32 6.29
C LEU A 300 0.66 13.13 5.80
N LYS A 301 -0.24 12.60 6.65
CA LYS A 301 -1.67 12.44 6.34
C LYS A 301 -2.29 13.76 5.89
N GLU A 302 -2.11 14.83 6.68
CA GLU A 302 -2.65 16.16 6.36
C GLU A 302 -2.11 16.68 5.02
N LEU A 303 -0.80 16.53 4.80
CA LEU A 303 -0.14 16.97 3.57
C LEU A 303 -0.55 16.17 2.33
N LEU A 304 -0.94 14.89 2.47
CA LEU A 304 -1.49 14.10 1.36
C LEU A 304 -2.84 14.66 0.90
N VAL A 305 -3.72 14.99 1.85
CA VAL A 305 -5.03 15.61 1.57
C VAL A 305 -4.85 16.98 0.93
N GLU A 306 -4.00 17.84 1.52
CA GLU A 306 -3.70 19.15 0.96
C GLU A 306 -3.14 19.03 -0.46
N SER A 307 -2.18 18.13 -0.67
CA SER A 307 -1.50 17.99 -1.96
C SER A 307 -2.46 17.54 -3.06
N ILE A 308 -3.35 16.56 -2.83
CA ILE A 308 -4.24 16.11 -3.90
C ILE A 308 -5.29 17.16 -4.27
N VAL A 309 -5.79 17.89 -3.27
CA VAL A 309 -6.75 19.00 -3.49
C VAL A 309 -6.08 20.15 -4.24
N ASP A 310 -4.83 20.48 -3.89
CA ASP A 310 -4.06 21.50 -4.62
C ASP A 310 -3.82 21.09 -6.08
N LEU A 311 -3.51 19.82 -6.34
CA LEU A 311 -3.31 19.32 -7.70
C LEU A 311 -4.60 19.30 -8.52
N GLU A 312 -5.74 18.91 -7.93
CA GLU A 312 -7.03 19.01 -8.61
C GLU A 312 -7.38 20.46 -8.94
N ARG A 313 -7.19 21.39 -8.00
CA ARG A 313 -7.42 22.83 -8.23
C ARG A 313 -6.52 23.37 -9.33
N LEU A 314 -5.23 23.05 -9.28
CA LEU A 314 -4.26 23.47 -10.28
C LEU A 314 -4.67 23.00 -11.70
N LEU A 315 -5.16 21.75 -11.82
CA LEU A 315 -5.67 21.23 -13.10
C LEU A 315 -6.97 21.93 -13.53
N ALA A 316 -7.86 22.24 -12.59
CA ALA A 316 -9.12 22.93 -12.85
C ALA A 316 -8.91 24.35 -13.40
N ASP A 317 -7.99 25.10 -12.79
CA ASP A 317 -7.74 26.50 -13.11
C ASP A 317 -6.97 26.69 -14.43
N THR A 318 -6.26 25.66 -14.89
CA THR A 318 -5.44 25.69 -16.12
C THR A 318 -6.07 24.97 -17.31
N THR A 319 -7.11 24.16 -17.09
CA THR A 319 -7.82 23.49 -18.18
C THR A 319 -8.87 24.45 -18.76
N PRO A 320 -8.83 24.75 -20.08
CA PRO A 320 -9.83 25.62 -20.70
C PRO A 320 -11.24 25.06 -20.50
N LYS A 321 -12.16 25.88 -19.98
CA LYS A 321 -13.59 25.52 -19.93
C LYS A 321 -14.09 25.38 -21.36
N LYS A 322 -14.57 24.18 -21.72
CA LYS A 322 -15.27 23.94 -22.99
C LYS A 322 -16.62 24.64 -23.02
#